data_AF-A0A836TAZ6-F1
#
_entry.id   AF-A0A836TAZ6-F1
#
_cell.length_a   1.000
_cell.length_b   1.000
_cell.length_c   1.000
_cell.angle_alpha   90.00
_cell.angle_beta   90.00
_cell.angle_gamma   90.00
#
_symmetry.space_group_name_H-M   'P 1'
#
loop_
_entity.id
_entity.type
_entity.pdbx_description
1 polymer ?
#
loop_
_entity_poly.entity_id
_entity_poly.type
_entity_poly.pdbx_seq_one_letter_code
_entity_poly.pdbx_strand_id
1 'polypeptide(L)'
;MEIKKGNDKVTEMLTTLNEDAIKIHGFVSEIIQHIKGLKDTFDEIIEIGNSVDSKARENLYEYIDVWKTLVEGLDTLDIEILKRVIDHAIWMDNVAKSLEGKSDWIPTDHTQCNLGKWYYSKGKMIIDKYGARAVEIFTSIEDAHARLHNLGISAINLQKEGKAEEAFKKAVEMYNSSKEIIDKLFMLYEEIVKHSNK
;
A
#
# COMPACT_ATOMS: atom_id res chain seq x y z
N MET A 1 19.31 -46.59 -63.76
CA MET A 1 19.56 -46.93 -62.34
C MET A 1 19.72 -45.67 -61.47
N GLU A 2 20.29 -44.58 -61.99
CA GLU A 2 20.50 -43.32 -61.23
C GLU A 2 19.23 -42.51 -60.95
N ILE A 3 18.26 -42.46 -61.88
CA ILE A 3 17.00 -41.71 -61.69
C ILE A 3 16.17 -42.26 -60.52
N LYS A 4 16.12 -43.60 -60.36
CA LYS A 4 15.41 -44.26 -59.25
C LYS A 4 16.04 -43.92 -57.90
N LYS A 5 17.38 -43.96 -57.81
CA LYS A 5 18.13 -43.54 -56.61
C LYS A 5 17.90 -42.07 -56.25
N GLY A 6 17.78 -41.19 -57.25
CA GLY A 6 17.46 -39.77 -57.04
C GLY A 6 16.05 -39.56 -56.48
N ASN A 7 15.07 -40.29 -57.00
CA ASN A 7 13.67 -40.20 -56.55
C ASN A 7 13.46 -40.77 -55.14
N ASP A 8 14.15 -41.86 -54.81
CA ASP A 8 14.13 -42.45 -53.48
C ASP A 8 14.72 -41.47 -52.44
N LYS A 9 15.81 -40.78 -52.78
CA LYS A 9 16.44 -39.76 -51.93
C LYS A 9 15.57 -38.51 -51.73
N VAL A 10 14.86 -38.05 -52.76
CA VAL A 10 13.92 -36.93 -52.66
C VAL A 10 12.73 -37.28 -51.77
N THR A 11 12.23 -38.51 -51.87
CA THR A 11 11.13 -39.00 -51.03
C THR A 11 11.56 -39.07 -49.56
N GLU A 12 12.74 -39.63 -49.28
CA GLU A 12 13.31 -39.68 -47.93
C GLU A 12 13.48 -38.27 -47.32
N MET A 13 14.01 -37.31 -48.09
CA MET A 13 14.14 -35.91 -47.65
C MET A 13 12.78 -35.25 -47.37
N LEU A 14 11.74 -35.53 -48.16
CA LEU A 14 10.39 -35.02 -47.92
C LEU A 14 9.76 -35.65 -46.67
N THR A 15 10.00 -36.93 -46.42
CA THR A 15 9.54 -37.60 -45.20
C THR A 15 10.22 -37.01 -43.96
N THR A 16 11.55 -36.84 -43.99
CA THR A 16 12.30 -36.19 -42.89
C THR A 16 11.85 -34.75 -42.66
N LEU A 17 11.67 -33.96 -43.73
CA LEU A 17 11.18 -32.58 -43.63
C LEU A 17 9.77 -32.52 -43.01
N ASN A 18 8.89 -33.47 -43.35
CA ASN A 18 7.55 -33.55 -42.78
C ASN A 18 7.58 -33.98 -41.30
N GLU A 19 8.44 -34.93 -40.94
CA GLU A 19 8.66 -35.33 -39.54
C GLU A 19 9.22 -34.18 -38.71
N ASP A 20 10.16 -33.41 -39.25
CA ASP A 20 10.74 -32.23 -38.59
C ASP A 20 9.72 -31.10 -38.48
N ALA A 21 8.87 -30.88 -39.50
CA ALA A 21 7.77 -29.93 -39.44
C ALA A 21 6.73 -30.31 -38.37
N ILE A 22 6.42 -31.61 -38.22
CA ILE A 22 5.53 -32.12 -37.16
C ILE A 22 6.16 -31.91 -35.78
N LYS A 23 7.47 -32.19 -35.61
CA LYS A 23 8.19 -31.95 -34.36
C LYS A 23 8.23 -30.46 -34.00
N ILE A 24 8.48 -29.58 -34.98
CA ILE A 24 8.46 -28.13 -34.81
C ILE A 24 7.06 -27.67 -34.41
N HIS A 25 6.00 -28.19 -35.03
CA HIS A 25 4.62 -27.85 -34.68
C HIS A 25 4.25 -28.30 -33.25
N GLY A 26 4.71 -29.49 -32.84
CA GLY A 26 4.58 -29.98 -31.47
C GLY A 26 5.28 -29.06 -30.47
N PHE A 27 6.54 -28.68 -30.76
CA PHE A 27 7.32 -27.77 -29.92
C PHE A 27 6.70 -26.37 -29.81
N VAL A 28 6.19 -25.82 -30.92
CA VAL A 28 5.47 -24.53 -30.92
C VAL A 28 4.17 -24.61 -30.11
N SER A 29 3.45 -25.73 -30.20
CA SER A 29 2.24 -25.95 -29.42
C SER A 29 2.52 -26.05 -27.92
N GLU A 30 3.61 -26.72 -27.52
CA GLU A 30 4.07 -26.77 -26.13
C GLU A 30 4.47 -25.38 -25.61
N ILE A 31 5.15 -24.57 -26.42
CA ILE A 31 5.48 -23.18 -26.06
C ILE A 31 4.21 -22.35 -25.85
N ILE A 32 3.21 -22.47 -26.72
CA ILE A 32 1.93 -21.75 -26.59
C ILE A 32 1.20 -22.19 -25.31
N GLN A 33 1.22 -23.49 -24.99
CA GLN A 33 0.64 -23.99 -23.74
C GLN A 33 1.37 -23.45 -22.50
N HIS A 34 2.71 -23.38 -22.52
CA HIS A 34 3.48 -22.77 -21.43
C HIS A 34 3.23 -21.27 -21.28
N ILE A 35 3.12 -20.52 -22.38
CA ILE A 35 2.78 -19.08 -22.35
C ILE A 35 1.37 -18.87 -21.77
N LYS A 36 0.42 -19.73 -22.13
CA LYS A 36 -0.94 -19.69 -21.59
C LYS A 36 -0.95 -20.01 -20.09
N GLY A 37 -0.27 -21.07 -19.66
CA GLY A 37 -0.14 -21.42 -18.24
C GLY A 37 0.56 -20.33 -17.41
N LEU A 38 1.55 -19.63 -17.99
CA LEU A 38 2.19 -18.49 -17.35
C LEU A 38 1.22 -17.31 -17.17
N LYS A 39 0.41 -17.01 -18.19
CA LYS A 39 -0.63 -15.98 -18.10
C LYS A 39 -1.67 -16.34 -17.03
N ASP A 40 -2.16 -17.57 -17.03
CA ASP A 40 -3.15 -18.04 -16.06
C ASP A 40 -2.58 -17.97 -14.63
N THR A 41 -1.31 -18.32 -14.44
CA THR A 41 -0.59 -18.15 -13.16
C THR A 41 -0.44 -16.68 -12.75
N PHE A 42 -0.20 -15.77 -13.70
CA PHE A 42 -0.12 -14.33 -13.42
C PHE A 42 -1.50 -13.74 -13.05
N ASP A 43 -2.55 -14.15 -13.74
CA ASP A 43 -3.93 -13.76 -13.43
C ASP A 43 -4.30 -14.26 -12.01
N GLU A 44 -3.93 -15.49 -11.65
CA GLU A 44 -4.08 -16.03 -10.29
C GLU A 44 -3.22 -15.27 -9.25
N ILE A 45 -1.98 -14.87 -9.56
CA ILE A 45 -1.14 -14.06 -8.65
C ILE A 45 -1.74 -12.66 -8.42
N ILE A 46 -2.31 -12.04 -9.45
CA ILE A 46 -3.01 -10.75 -9.34
C ILE A 46 -4.30 -10.92 -8.54
N GLU A 47 -5.03 -12.01 -8.73
CA GLU A 47 -6.27 -12.31 -8.00
C GLU A 47 -6.00 -12.68 -6.53
N ILE A 48 -4.92 -13.43 -6.24
CA ILE A 48 -4.42 -13.67 -4.88
C ILE A 48 -3.93 -12.36 -4.27
N GLY A 49 -3.18 -11.53 -5.01
CA GLY A 49 -2.76 -10.20 -4.55
C GLY A 49 -3.95 -9.33 -4.15
N ASN A 50 -4.99 -9.27 -4.99
CA ASN A 50 -6.21 -8.51 -4.73
C ASN A 50 -7.11 -9.13 -3.64
N SER A 51 -7.15 -10.46 -3.52
CA SER A 51 -7.99 -11.16 -2.53
C SER A 51 -7.33 -11.30 -1.15
N VAL A 52 -5.99 -11.41 -1.10
CA VAL A 52 -5.19 -11.26 0.12
C VAL A 52 -5.28 -9.82 0.59
N ASP A 53 -5.21 -8.84 -0.31
CA ASP A 53 -5.37 -7.42 0.01
C ASP A 53 -6.77 -7.10 0.52
N SER A 54 -7.84 -7.58 -0.12
CA SER A 54 -9.22 -7.31 0.33
C SER A 54 -9.57 -8.02 1.65
N LYS A 55 -9.23 -9.30 1.81
CA LYS A 55 -9.46 -10.05 3.06
C LYS A 55 -8.55 -9.58 4.19
N ALA A 56 -7.28 -9.24 3.93
CA ALA A 56 -6.41 -8.69 4.95
C ALA A 56 -6.85 -7.29 5.38
N ARG A 57 -7.33 -6.45 4.45
CA ARG A 57 -7.98 -5.17 4.78
C ARG A 57 -9.25 -5.40 5.59
N GLU A 58 -10.14 -6.30 5.17
CA GLU A 58 -11.37 -6.64 5.91
C GLU A 58 -11.08 -7.08 7.35
N ASN A 59 -10.16 -8.04 7.53
CA ASN A 59 -9.72 -8.48 8.86
C ASN A 59 -9.09 -7.33 9.67
N LEU A 60 -8.27 -6.48 9.03
CA LEU A 60 -7.68 -5.32 9.70
C LEU A 60 -8.76 -4.34 10.18
N TYR A 61 -9.78 -4.09 9.37
CA TYR A 61 -10.91 -3.25 9.75
C TYR A 61 -11.75 -3.87 10.86
N GLU A 62 -11.96 -5.20 10.86
CA GLU A 62 -12.62 -5.91 11.95
C GLU A 62 -11.84 -5.76 13.28
N TYR A 63 -10.51 -5.94 13.26
CA TYR A 63 -9.66 -5.70 14.43
C TYR A 63 -9.69 -4.24 14.90
N ILE A 64 -9.67 -3.29 13.96
CA ILE A 64 -9.77 -1.86 14.25
C ILE A 64 -11.10 -1.53 14.92
N ASP A 65 -12.21 -2.10 14.45
CA ASP A 65 -13.55 -1.83 15.00
C ASP A 65 -13.73 -2.43 16.39
N VAL A 66 -13.24 -3.66 16.61
CA VAL A 66 -13.16 -4.25 17.95
C VAL A 66 -12.33 -3.38 18.87
N TRP A 67 -11.14 -2.94 18.43
CA TRP A 67 -10.27 -2.10 19.25
C TRP A 67 -10.91 -0.75 19.56
N LYS A 68 -11.52 -0.08 18.58
CA LYS A 68 -12.25 1.19 18.78
C LYS A 68 -13.35 1.04 19.82
N THR A 69 -14.10 -0.05 19.77
CA THR A 69 -15.14 -0.37 20.75
C THR A 69 -14.55 -0.54 22.16
N LEU A 70 -13.42 -1.25 22.29
CA LEU A 70 -12.74 -1.45 23.57
C LEU A 70 -12.25 -0.15 24.21
N VAL A 71 -11.89 0.85 23.40
CA VAL A 71 -11.32 2.11 23.89
C VAL A 71 -12.30 3.30 23.87
N GLU A 72 -13.55 3.10 23.45
CA GLU A 72 -14.52 4.19 23.24
C GLU A 72 -14.75 5.02 24.51
N GLY A 73 -14.76 4.37 25.68
CA GLY A 73 -14.91 5.01 26.99
C GLY A 73 -13.60 5.40 27.69
N LEU A 74 -12.44 5.11 27.09
CA LEU A 74 -11.12 5.40 27.68
C LEU A 74 -10.61 6.76 27.17
N ASP A 75 -10.30 7.67 28.09
CA ASP A 75 -9.94 9.06 27.78
C ASP A 75 -8.52 9.47 28.20
N THR A 76 -7.69 8.48 28.58
CA THR A 76 -6.29 8.67 28.94
C THR A 76 -5.45 9.07 27.73
N LEU A 77 -4.36 9.80 27.97
CA LEU A 77 -3.57 10.40 26.89
C LEU A 77 -2.84 9.36 26.02
N ASP A 78 -2.39 8.28 26.63
CA ASP A 78 -1.78 7.13 25.95
C ASP A 78 -2.77 6.46 24.99
N ILE A 79 -4.02 6.24 25.42
CA ILE A 79 -5.08 5.71 24.56
C ILE A 79 -5.44 6.68 23.44
N GLU A 80 -5.48 7.98 23.73
CA GLU A 80 -5.74 9.02 22.73
C GLU A 80 -4.69 9.02 21.62
N ILE A 81 -3.41 8.79 21.95
CA ILE A 81 -2.34 8.64 20.96
C ILE A 81 -2.54 7.40 20.09
N LEU A 82 -2.90 6.25 20.69
CA LEU A 82 -3.18 5.03 19.93
C LEU A 82 -4.38 5.20 18.99
N LYS A 83 -5.42 5.94 19.41
CA LYS A 83 -6.55 6.30 18.54
C LYS A 83 -6.07 7.06 17.30
N ARG A 84 -5.10 7.98 17.46
CA ARG A 84 -4.52 8.74 16.34
C ARG A 84 -3.66 7.90 15.41
N VAL A 85 -2.95 6.89 15.91
CA VAL A 85 -2.22 5.92 15.09
C VAL A 85 -3.19 5.15 14.17
N ILE A 86 -4.34 4.75 14.70
CA ILE A 86 -5.37 4.05 13.91
C ILE A 86 -6.03 4.98 12.90
N ASP A 87 -6.38 6.20 13.30
CA ASP A 87 -6.92 7.21 12.40
C ASP A 87 -5.96 7.46 11.21
N HIS A 88 -4.66 7.48 11.47
CA HIS A 88 -3.62 7.62 10.44
C HIS A 88 -3.55 6.40 9.51
N ALA A 89 -3.66 5.17 10.04
CA ALA A 89 -3.69 3.97 9.21
C ALA A 89 -4.90 3.98 8.25
N ILE A 90 -6.07 4.37 8.73
CA ILE A 90 -7.28 4.52 7.91
C ILE A 90 -7.09 5.63 6.87
N TRP A 91 -6.45 6.73 7.24
CA TRP A 91 -6.12 7.82 6.31
C TRP A 91 -5.24 7.33 5.16
N MET A 92 -4.18 6.58 5.45
CA MET A 92 -3.27 6.02 4.44
C MET A 92 -3.98 5.05 3.48
N ASP A 93 -4.87 4.20 4.00
CA ASP A 93 -5.67 3.29 3.19
C ASP A 93 -6.64 4.05 2.25
N ASN A 94 -7.28 5.12 2.74
CA ASN A 94 -8.14 5.96 1.91
C ASN A 94 -7.34 6.68 0.81
N VAL A 95 -6.13 7.18 1.09
CA VAL A 95 -5.27 7.74 0.04
C VAL A 95 -4.90 6.68 -1.00
N ALA A 96 -4.53 5.47 -0.58
CA ALA A 96 -4.21 4.38 -1.49
C ALA A 96 -5.39 4.04 -2.41
N LYS A 97 -6.61 3.90 -1.85
CA LYS A 97 -7.84 3.69 -2.63
C LYS A 97 -8.08 4.80 -3.66
N SER A 98 -7.84 6.07 -3.29
CA SER A 98 -7.98 7.19 -4.22
C SER A 98 -6.92 7.19 -5.32
N LEU A 99 -5.67 6.83 -5.00
CA LEU A 99 -4.60 6.69 -5.99
C LEU A 99 -4.83 5.52 -6.96
N GLU A 100 -5.45 4.44 -6.49
CA GLU A 100 -5.87 3.30 -7.31
C GLU A 100 -7.10 3.59 -8.18
N GLY A 101 -7.74 4.76 -8.04
CA GLY A 101 -8.99 5.10 -8.71
C GLY A 101 -10.21 4.34 -8.20
N LYS A 102 -10.11 3.73 -7.00
CA LYS A 102 -11.19 2.98 -6.34
C LYS A 102 -12.05 3.87 -5.43
N SER A 103 -11.67 5.14 -5.23
CA SER A 103 -12.38 6.10 -4.40
C SER A 103 -12.18 7.54 -4.90
N ASP A 104 -13.19 8.38 -4.75
CA ASP A 104 -13.10 9.83 -5.03
C ASP A 104 -12.68 10.67 -3.82
N TRP A 105 -12.48 10.03 -2.67
CA TRP A 105 -12.12 10.67 -1.41
C TRP A 105 -10.83 11.50 -1.52
N ILE A 106 -10.82 12.67 -0.87
CA ILE A 106 -9.66 13.55 -0.78
C ILE A 106 -9.45 13.91 0.70
N PRO A 107 -8.19 13.90 1.20
CA PRO A 107 -7.88 14.39 2.53
C PRO A 107 -8.31 15.84 2.74
N THR A 108 -8.80 16.15 3.95
CA THR A 108 -8.93 17.53 4.40
C THR A 108 -7.56 18.13 4.74
N ASP A 109 -7.54 19.42 5.07
CA ASP A 109 -6.41 20.06 5.75
C ASP A 109 -6.02 19.30 7.03
N HIS A 110 -4.73 19.29 7.37
CA HIS A 110 -4.19 18.50 8.49
C HIS A 110 -4.75 18.98 9.83
N THR A 111 -5.12 20.25 9.99
CA THR A 111 -5.72 20.73 11.24
C THR A 111 -7.16 20.24 11.44
N GLN A 112 -7.79 19.67 10.41
CA GLN A 112 -9.19 19.24 10.42
C GLN A 112 -9.36 17.73 10.66
N CYS A 113 -8.29 16.94 10.54
CA CYS A 113 -8.31 15.53 10.89
C CYS A 113 -8.37 15.34 12.43
N ASN A 114 -8.64 14.13 12.91
CA ASN A 114 -8.73 13.86 14.35
C ASN A 114 -7.42 14.16 15.09
N LEU A 115 -6.26 13.89 14.47
CA LEU A 115 -4.95 14.25 15.02
C LEU A 115 -4.80 15.77 15.11
N GLY A 116 -5.11 16.52 14.05
CA GLY A 116 -5.03 17.98 14.04
C GLY A 116 -5.98 18.61 15.07
N LYS A 117 -7.25 18.18 15.08
CA LYS A 117 -8.23 18.66 16.07
C LYS A 117 -7.75 18.46 17.50
N TRP A 118 -7.22 17.29 17.82
CA TRP A 118 -6.67 17.01 19.14
C TRP A 118 -5.40 17.83 19.41
N TYR A 119 -4.46 17.87 18.48
CA TYR A 119 -3.18 18.57 18.58
C TYR A 119 -3.39 20.05 18.92
N TYR A 120 -4.26 20.72 18.17
CA TYR A 120 -4.55 22.14 18.31
C TYR A 120 -5.50 22.49 19.47
N SER A 121 -6.05 21.49 20.18
CA SER A 121 -6.95 21.68 21.32
C SER A 121 -6.43 20.99 22.59
N LYS A 122 -7.07 19.87 22.99
CA LYS A 122 -6.80 19.14 24.23
C LYS A 122 -5.32 18.75 24.34
N GLY A 123 -4.69 18.29 23.25
CA GLY A 123 -3.28 17.89 23.23
C GLY A 123 -2.35 19.00 23.73
N LYS A 124 -2.42 20.18 23.11
CA LYS A 124 -1.64 21.36 23.52
C LYS A 124 -1.91 21.80 24.96
N MET A 125 -3.12 21.60 25.48
CA MET A 125 -3.47 21.99 26.85
C MET A 125 -2.92 21.05 27.94
N ILE A 126 -2.68 19.78 27.61
CA ILE A 126 -2.34 18.77 28.62
C ILE A 126 -0.91 18.26 28.54
N ILE A 127 -0.22 18.46 27.41
CA ILE A 127 1.08 17.83 27.18
C ILE A 127 2.17 18.29 28.15
N ASP A 128 2.10 19.55 28.61
CA ASP A 128 3.05 20.11 29.59
C ASP A 128 3.09 19.31 30.89
N LYS A 129 1.99 18.62 31.24
CA LYS A 129 1.90 17.76 32.45
C LYS A 129 2.86 16.57 32.39
N TYR A 130 3.32 16.18 31.21
CA TYR A 130 4.16 15.01 30.98
C TYR A 130 5.66 15.38 30.86
N GLY A 131 6.00 16.67 31.04
CA GLY A 131 7.37 17.16 31.10
C GLY A 131 7.96 17.61 29.76
N ALA A 132 9.10 18.30 29.81
CA ALA A 132 9.69 18.98 28.66
C ALA A 132 9.97 18.07 27.45
N ARG A 133 10.36 16.81 27.69
CA ARG A 133 10.59 15.83 26.62
C ARG A 133 9.31 15.49 25.87
N ALA A 134 8.18 15.34 26.57
CA ALA A 134 6.89 15.09 25.93
C ALA A 134 6.46 16.29 25.08
N VAL A 135 6.69 17.52 25.55
CA VAL A 135 6.42 18.76 24.80
C VAL A 135 7.26 18.84 23.52
N GLU A 136 8.55 18.51 23.60
CA GLU A 136 9.46 18.48 22.45
C GLU A 136 8.99 17.48 21.38
N ILE A 137 8.71 16.23 21.79
CA ILE A 137 8.24 15.19 20.88
C ILE A 137 6.90 15.59 20.25
N PHE A 138 5.94 16.06 21.06
CA PHE A 138 4.63 16.51 20.60
C PHE A 138 4.77 17.61 19.54
N THR A 139 5.55 18.65 19.81
CA THR A 139 5.73 19.78 18.89
C THR A 139 6.37 19.34 17.57
N SER A 140 7.27 18.35 17.62
CA SER A 140 7.96 17.84 16.42
C SER A 140 7.03 17.11 15.44
N ILE A 141 5.81 16.72 15.84
CA ILE A 141 4.85 16.00 14.97
C ILE A 141 4.33 16.91 13.85
N GLU A 142 4.14 18.19 14.13
CA GLU A 142 3.35 19.11 13.30
C GLU A 142 3.87 19.23 11.86
N ASP A 143 5.18 19.44 11.71
CA ASP A 143 5.74 19.64 10.37
C ASP A 143 5.58 18.40 9.49
N ALA A 144 5.74 17.21 10.07
CA ALA A 144 5.55 15.95 9.34
C ALA A 144 4.08 15.71 8.99
N HIS A 145 3.18 16.07 9.90
CA HIS A 145 1.73 15.98 9.71
C HIS A 145 1.22 16.91 8.60
N ALA A 146 1.65 18.17 8.59
CA ALA A 146 1.32 19.12 7.53
C ALA A 146 1.87 18.66 6.16
N ARG A 147 3.13 18.18 6.13
CA ARG A 147 3.73 17.61 4.91
C ARG A 147 2.95 16.42 4.37
N LEU A 148 2.57 15.47 5.23
CA LEU A 148 1.80 14.29 4.86
C LEU A 148 0.52 14.67 4.09
N HIS A 149 -0.30 15.55 4.67
CA HIS A 149 -1.56 15.96 4.06
C HIS A 149 -1.37 16.67 2.72
N ASN A 150 -0.42 17.61 2.66
CA ASN A 150 -0.11 18.33 1.42
C ASN A 150 0.35 17.38 0.30
N LEU A 151 1.21 16.41 0.64
CA LEU A 151 1.69 15.42 -0.32
C LEU A 151 0.59 14.47 -0.77
N GLY A 152 -0.28 14.00 0.14
CA GLY A 152 -1.41 13.13 -0.20
C GLY A 152 -2.43 13.80 -1.12
N ILE A 153 -2.80 15.06 -0.82
CA ILE A 153 -3.68 15.86 -1.69
C ILE A 153 -3.04 16.05 -3.06
N SER A 154 -1.75 16.42 -3.10
CA SER A 154 -1.02 16.59 -4.36
C SER A 154 -0.96 15.31 -5.18
N ALA A 155 -0.68 14.16 -4.54
CA ALA A 155 -0.60 12.87 -5.22
C ALA A 155 -1.94 12.49 -5.86
N ILE A 156 -3.05 12.64 -5.12
CA ILE A 156 -4.40 12.33 -5.63
C ILE A 156 -4.77 13.26 -6.80
N ASN A 157 -4.47 14.55 -6.72
CA ASN A 157 -4.74 15.49 -7.81
C ASN A 157 -3.94 15.16 -9.07
N LEU A 158 -2.64 14.86 -8.93
CA LEU A 158 -1.79 14.44 -10.05
C LEU A 158 -2.29 13.14 -10.69
N GLN A 159 -2.77 12.18 -9.89
CA GLN A 159 -3.37 10.96 -10.40
C GLN A 159 -4.64 11.25 -11.22
N LYS A 160 -5.52 12.14 -10.74
CA LYS A 160 -6.73 12.58 -11.46
C LYS A 160 -6.41 13.31 -12.77
N GLU A 161 -5.26 13.97 -12.86
CA GLU A 161 -4.75 14.59 -14.08
C GLU A 161 -4.04 13.62 -15.05
N GLY A 162 -3.96 12.32 -14.71
CA GLY A 162 -3.27 11.31 -15.51
C GLY A 162 -1.74 11.34 -15.39
N LYS A 163 -1.19 12.09 -14.43
CA LYS A 163 0.26 12.23 -14.20
C LYS A 163 0.77 11.19 -13.20
N ALA A 164 0.64 9.91 -13.57
CA ALA A 164 0.92 8.78 -12.68
C ALA A 164 2.35 8.78 -12.09
N GLU A 165 3.37 9.16 -12.87
CA GLU A 165 4.76 9.19 -12.38
C GLU A 165 4.98 10.27 -11.29
N GLU A 166 4.39 11.45 -11.47
CA GLU A 166 4.47 12.54 -10.49
C GLU A 166 3.66 12.20 -9.24
N ALA A 167 2.48 11.60 -9.40
CA ALA A 167 1.66 11.10 -8.30
C ALA A 167 2.43 10.06 -7.46
N PHE A 168 3.12 9.13 -8.11
CA PHE A 168 3.95 8.13 -7.43
C PHE A 168 5.08 8.75 -6.62
N LYS A 169 5.82 9.73 -7.19
CA LYS A 169 6.87 10.46 -6.45
C LYS A 169 6.31 11.12 -5.19
N LYS A 170 5.14 11.78 -5.30
CA LYS A 170 4.46 12.38 -4.14
C LYS A 170 3.98 11.35 -3.12
N ALA A 171 3.49 10.19 -3.56
CA ALA A 171 3.11 9.10 -2.66
C ALA A 171 4.32 8.54 -1.88
N VAL A 172 5.50 8.44 -2.50
CA VAL A 172 6.74 8.01 -1.81
C VAL A 172 7.19 9.04 -0.77
N GLU A 173 7.19 10.34 -1.12
CA GLU A 173 7.47 11.43 -0.17
C GLU A 173 6.48 11.41 1.01
N MET A 174 5.19 11.20 0.72
CA MET A 174 4.12 11.10 1.71
C MET A 174 4.37 9.93 2.67
N TYR A 175 4.73 8.76 2.14
CA TYR A 175 5.02 7.57 2.95
C TYR A 175 6.19 7.81 3.93
N ASN A 176 7.21 8.57 3.53
CA ASN A 176 8.30 8.93 4.45
C ASN A 176 7.82 9.86 5.58
N SER A 177 6.97 10.83 5.27
CA SER A 177 6.35 11.68 6.30
C SER A 177 5.44 10.87 7.24
N SER A 178 4.74 9.86 6.71
CA SER A 178 3.93 8.92 7.49
C SER A 178 4.77 8.17 8.54
N LYS A 179 5.92 7.61 8.14
CA LYS A 179 6.83 6.93 9.09
C LYS A 179 7.27 7.85 10.22
N GLU A 180 7.66 9.08 9.87
CA GLU A 180 8.11 10.08 10.84
C GLU A 180 7.01 10.44 11.87
N ILE A 181 5.74 10.53 11.44
CA ILE A 181 4.60 10.77 12.34
C ILE A 181 4.41 9.57 13.28
N ILE A 182 4.41 8.35 12.74
CA ILE A 182 4.21 7.13 13.52
C ILE A 182 5.31 6.96 14.57
N ASP A 183 6.58 7.15 14.19
CA ASP A 183 7.71 7.07 15.10
C ASP A 183 7.54 8.06 16.26
N LYS A 184 7.18 9.32 15.96
CA LYS A 184 6.96 10.35 16.99
C LYS A 184 5.75 10.06 17.88
N LEU A 185 4.65 9.52 17.33
CA LEU A 185 3.50 9.12 18.13
C LEU A 185 3.85 7.99 19.10
N PHE A 186 4.64 7.00 18.68
CA PHE A 186 5.11 5.95 19.58
C PHE A 186 6.10 6.48 20.63
N MET A 187 7.04 7.34 20.24
CA MET A 187 7.94 8.02 21.19
C MET A 187 7.16 8.82 22.25
N LEU A 188 6.08 9.50 21.82
CA LEU A 188 5.22 10.26 22.72
C LEU A 188 4.46 9.33 23.67
N TYR A 189 3.88 8.26 23.15
CA TYR A 189 3.21 7.22 23.94
C TYR A 189 4.13 6.64 25.02
N GLU A 190 5.36 6.26 24.66
CA GLU A 190 6.34 5.73 25.60
C GLU A 190 6.70 6.73 26.71
N GLU A 191 6.89 8.00 26.36
CA GLU A 191 7.18 9.05 27.34
C GLU A 191 6.02 9.26 28.32
N ILE A 192 4.79 9.24 27.82
CA ILE A 192 3.57 9.36 28.64
C ILE A 192 3.41 8.17 29.59
N VAL A 193 3.53 6.94 29.08
CA VAL A 193 3.43 5.72 29.89
C VAL A 193 4.51 5.70 30.98
N LYS A 194 5.74 6.10 30.64
CA LYS A 194 6.84 6.21 31.61
C LYS A 194 6.57 7.26 32.69
N HIS A 195 5.92 8.37 32.34
CA HIS A 195 5.57 9.41 33.30
C HIS A 195 4.43 8.96 34.23
N SER A 196 3.40 8.30 33.71
CA SER A 196 2.25 7.82 34.47
C SER A 196 2.57 6.69 35.47
N ASN A 197 3.70 6.00 35.27
CA ASN A 197 4.17 4.92 36.15
C ASN A 197 5.16 5.40 37.24
N LYS A 198 5.39 6.70 37.37
CA LYS A 198 6.18 7.31 38.44
C LYS A 198 5.28 7.87 39.55
#